data_AF-A0A947YUK7-F1
#
_entry.id   AF-A0A947YUK7-F1
#
_cell.length_a   1.000
_cell.length_b   1.000
_cell.length_c   1.000
_cell.angle_alpha   90.00
_cell.angle_beta   90.00
_cell.angle_gamma   90.00
#
_symmetry.space_group_name_H-M   'P 1'
#
loop_
_entity.id
_entity.type
_entity.pdbx_description
1 polymer ?
#
loop_
_entity_poly.entity_id
_entity_poly.type
_entity_poly.pdbx_seq_one_letter_code
_entity_poly.pdbx_strand_id
1 'polypeptide(L)'
;MKTFSFVAITILSIFTLLSAGCDDGDPKSDGYVAVDAADTTLFSGYFATMDRKTSMAVPEASLEDYIISGDSAEIVKYIDAAGNVLGFTRHVKTGVGCHDGKCAAVQFYLVYDAAGNWLDIFHPEGETSDFYKGIPGDQDNSILFTSDDWENLKSLLSDPPSILLNLEDRLDMVDATTGATFETYVGSVVPSAAYTTYTCIEYLVNTGELIGLLFTEE
;
A
#
# COMPACT_ATOMS: atom_id res chain seq x y z
N MET A 1 68.88 22.05 -43.23
CA MET A 1 67.79 21.13 -42.81
C MET A 1 66.47 21.90 -42.85
N LYS A 2 65.58 21.43 -43.73
CA LYS A 2 64.11 21.46 -43.76
C LYS A 2 63.31 22.60 -43.08
N THR A 3 62.60 23.31 -43.95
CA THR A 3 61.32 24.04 -43.82
C THR A 3 60.28 23.41 -42.88
N PHE A 4 59.39 24.22 -42.27
CA PHE A 4 57.93 24.14 -42.50
C PHE A 4 57.19 25.41 -42.02
N SER A 5 56.26 25.84 -42.87
CA SER A 5 55.30 26.95 -42.72
C SER A 5 53.94 26.35 -42.33
N PHE A 6 53.19 27.00 -41.42
CA PHE A 6 51.74 26.81 -41.20
C PHE A 6 51.21 28.13 -40.63
N VAL A 7 50.66 29.03 -41.46
CA VAL A 7 49.26 29.13 -41.90
C VAL A 7 48.28 29.19 -40.72
N ALA A 8 47.88 30.41 -40.36
CA ALA A 8 46.74 30.71 -39.51
C ALA A 8 45.45 30.62 -40.33
N ILE A 9 44.53 29.75 -39.93
CA ILE A 9 43.17 29.67 -40.49
C ILE A 9 42.22 30.12 -39.38
N THR A 10 41.67 31.32 -39.56
CA THR A 10 40.54 31.84 -38.79
C THR A 10 39.28 31.19 -39.34
N ILE A 11 38.66 30.26 -38.60
CA ILE A 11 37.32 29.76 -38.93
C ILE A 11 36.30 30.56 -38.11
N LEU A 12 35.59 31.41 -38.81
CA LEU A 12 34.39 32.11 -38.37
C LEU A 12 33.21 31.13 -38.47
N SER A 13 32.78 30.57 -37.34
CA SER A 13 31.56 29.74 -37.30
C SER A 13 30.37 30.60 -36.90
N ILE A 14 29.56 30.89 -37.91
CA ILE A 14 28.24 31.51 -37.83
C ILE A 14 27.30 30.51 -37.15
N PHE A 15 26.87 30.80 -35.91
CA PHE A 15 25.73 30.11 -35.31
C PHE A 15 24.44 30.70 -35.87
N THR A 16 23.87 30.03 -36.87
CA THR A 16 22.47 30.22 -37.27
C THR A 16 21.57 29.77 -36.12
N LEU A 17 20.96 30.74 -35.43
CA LEU A 17 19.77 30.54 -34.60
C LEU A 17 18.61 30.12 -35.52
N LEU A 18 18.47 28.82 -35.74
CA LEU A 18 17.21 28.24 -36.19
C LEU A 18 16.28 28.19 -35.00
N SER A 19 15.38 29.18 -34.97
CA SER A 19 14.07 29.09 -34.35
C SER A 19 13.32 27.92 -34.99
N ALA A 20 13.44 26.74 -34.37
CA ALA A 20 12.45 25.70 -34.49
C ALA A 20 11.47 25.92 -33.34
N GLY A 21 10.30 26.47 -33.67
CA GLY A 21 9.13 26.32 -32.82
C GLY A 21 8.79 24.84 -32.76
N CYS A 22 9.27 24.16 -31.72
CA CYS A 22 8.63 22.96 -31.23
C CYS A 22 7.50 23.47 -30.32
N ASP A 23 6.31 23.50 -30.92
CA ASP A 23 5.06 23.36 -30.19
C ASP A 23 5.09 21.98 -29.53
N ASP A 24 5.83 21.86 -28.42
CA ASP A 24 5.76 20.71 -27.53
C ASP A 24 4.44 20.88 -26.79
N GLY A 25 3.35 20.53 -27.49
CA GLY A 25 2.06 20.29 -26.87
C GLY A 25 2.30 19.30 -25.76
N ASP A 26 2.40 19.83 -24.54
CA ASP A 26 2.55 19.08 -23.30
C ASP A 26 1.50 17.97 -23.35
N PRO A 27 1.92 16.70 -23.60
CA PRO A 27 0.97 15.61 -23.54
C PRO A 27 0.59 15.59 -22.07
N LYS A 28 -0.61 16.10 -21.76
CA LYS A 28 -1.19 16.15 -20.42
C LYS A 28 -0.62 14.97 -19.65
N SER A 29 0.33 15.22 -18.74
CA SER A 29 0.98 14.12 -18.06
C SER A 29 -0.14 13.30 -17.44
N ASP A 30 -0.30 12.04 -17.85
CA ASP A 30 -1.44 11.19 -17.50
C ASP A 30 -1.50 10.84 -15.99
N GLY A 31 -0.94 11.69 -15.13
CA GLY A 31 -0.75 11.51 -13.69
C GLY A 31 0.43 10.61 -13.33
N TYR A 32 1.00 9.90 -14.31
CA TYR A 32 2.06 8.92 -14.05
C TYR A 32 3.42 9.57 -13.80
N VAL A 33 4.08 9.12 -12.73
CA VAL A 33 5.46 9.45 -12.36
C VAL A 33 6.33 8.20 -12.41
N ALA A 34 7.65 8.36 -12.53
CA ALA A 34 8.57 7.23 -12.46
C ALA A 34 8.49 6.53 -11.09
N VAL A 35 8.62 5.20 -11.08
CA VAL A 35 8.75 4.43 -9.84
C VAL A 35 10.06 4.80 -9.16
N ASP A 36 10.02 5.02 -7.84
CA ASP A 36 11.21 5.38 -7.06
C ASP A 36 11.92 4.15 -6.48
N ALA A 37 13.08 4.38 -5.85
CA ALA A 37 13.89 3.31 -5.29
C ALA A 37 13.23 2.59 -4.10
N ALA A 38 12.37 3.28 -3.34
CA ALA A 38 11.68 2.68 -2.20
C ALA A 38 10.65 1.66 -2.70
N ASP A 39 9.83 2.04 -3.68
CA ASP A 39 8.89 1.13 -4.32
C ASP A 39 9.62 -0.05 -4.99
N THR A 40 10.74 0.22 -5.67
CA THR A 40 11.58 -0.83 -6.28
C THR A 40 12.02 -1.87 -5.27
N THR A 41 12.39 -1.42 -4.07
CA THR A 41 12.82 -2.31 -2.99
C THR A 41 11.66 -3.14 -2.45
N LEU A 42 10.48 -2.53 -2.27
CA LEU A 42 9.33 -3.18 -1.64
C LEU A 42 8.56 -4.08 -2.60
N PHE A 43 8.40 -3.67 -3.86
CA PHE A 43 7.41 -4.25 -4.77
C PHE A 43 7.99 -5.01 -5.97
N SER A 44 9.31 -5.04 -6.17
CA SER A 44 9.91 -5.77 -7.30
C SER A 44 9.65 -7.28 -7.28
N GLY A 45 9.38 -7.87 -6.11
CA GLY A 45 8.94 -9.26 -5.97
C GLY A 45 7.54 -9.53 -6.55
N TYR A 46 6.69 -8.50 -6.63
CA TYR A 46 5.34 -8.58 -7.17
C TYR A 46 5.25 -8.02 -8.60
N PHE A 47 5.95 -6.91 -8.87
CA PHE A 47 5.89 -6.14 -10.12
C PHE A 47 7.29 -5.96 -10.74
N ALA A 48 7.88 -7.03 -11.23
CA ALA A 48 9.28 -7.05 -11.71
C ALA A 48 9.60 -6.05 -12.83
N THR A 49 8.60 -5.61 -13.61
CA THR A 49 8.76 -4.72 -14.77
C THR A 49 8.15 -3.34 -14.57
N MET A 50 7.86 -2.94 -13.33
CA MET A 50 7.27 -1.63 -13.07
C MET A 50 8.21 -0.50 -13.48
N ASP A 51 7.63 0.51 -14.13
CA ASP A 51 8.36 1.64 -14.70
C ASP A 51 7.77 2.97 -14.21
N ARG A 52 6.44 3.07 -14.22
CA ARG A 52 5.69 4.25 -13.77
C ARG A 52 4.58 3.88 -12.80
N LYS A 53 4.19 4.84 -11.96
CA LYS A 53 3.10 4.74 -11.01
C LYS A 53 2.19 5.97 -11.06
N THR A 54 0.95 5.81 -10.64
CA THR A 54 0.03 6.93 -10.36
C THR A 54 -0.69 6.68 -9.04
N SER A 55 -0.96 7.74 -8.28
CA SER A 55 -1.69 7.68 -7.01
C SER A 55 -3.13 8.14 -7.24
N MET A 56 -4.07 7.40 -6.65
CA MET A 56 -5.49 7.73 -6.66
C MET A 56 -5.94 7.96 -5.23
N ALA A 57 -6.55 9.12 -4.98
CA ALA A 57 -7.09 9.43 -3.67
C ALA A 57 -8.27 8.51 -3.36
N VAL A 58 -8.27 7.92 -2.18
CA VAL A 58 -9.41 7.21 -1.63
C VAL A 58 -10.46 8.25 -1.21
N PRO A 59 -11.73 8.13 -1.64
CA PRO A 59 -12.77 9.08 -1.26
C PRO A 59 -12.89 9.21 0.26
N GLU A 60 -13.00 10.44 0.77
CA GLU A 60 -13.10 10.71 2.21
C GLU A 60 -14.27 9.97 2.87
N ALA A 61 -15.39 9.80 2.15
CA ALA A 61 -16.55 9.01 2.61
C ALA A 61 -16.20 7.51 2.86
N SER A 62 -15.21 6.97 2.15
CA SER A 62 -14.70 5.60 2.38
C SER A 62 -13.71 5.53 3.56
N LEU A 63 -13.45 6.65 4.22
CA LEU A 63 -12.50 6.81 5.32
C LEU A 63 -13.18 7.24 6.64
N GLU A 64 -14.48 7.54 6.63
CA GLU A 64 -15.19 8.17 7.77
C GLU A 64 -15.18 7.33 9.07
N ASP A 65 -15.09 6.01 8.99
CA ASP A 65 -15.04 5.11 10.16
C ASP A 65 -13.60 4.76 10.60
N TYR A 66 -12.60 5.21 9.84
CA TYR A 66 -11.21 4.89 10.09
C TYR A 66 -10.50 6.05 10.78
N ILE A 67 -9.78 5.76 11.88
CA ILE A 67 -8.78 6.69 12.39
C ILE A 67 -7.63 6.65 11.38
N ILE A 68 -7.53 7.62 10.48
CA ILE A 68 -6.55 7.60 9.39
C ILE A 68 -5.42 8.61 9.64
N SER A 69 -4.19 8.15 9.40
CA SER A 69 -3.08 9.04 9.07
C SER A 69 -2.93 9.14 7.55
N GLY A 70 -2.49 10.30 7.03
CA GLY A 70 -2.59 10.67 5.61
C GLY A 70 -2.08 9.65 4.57
N ASP A 71 -1.25 8.68 4.95
CA ASP A 71 -0.72 7.66 4.06
C ASP A 71 -1.74 6.57 3.67
N SER A 72 -2.86 6.41 4.41
CA SER A 72 -3.94 5.43 4.06
C SER A 72 -4.89 5.89 2.96
N ALA A 73 -4.73 7.13 2.51
CA ALA A 73 -5.66 7.82 1.64
C ALA A 73 -5.35 7.65 0.15
N GLU A 74 -4.39 6.80 -0.22
CA GLU A 74 -4.01 6.60 -1.62
C GLU A 74 -3.91 5.12 -2.01
N ILE A 75 -4.40 4.80 -3.21
CA ILE A 75 -4.12 3.55 -3.91
C ILE A 75 -3.16 3.87 -5.05
N VAL A 76 -2.05 3.13 -5.12
CA VAL A 76 -1.02 3.30 -6.14
C VAL A 76 -1.21 2.24 -7.22
N LYS A 77 -1.34 2.66 -8.48
CA LYS A 77 -1.40 1.80 -9.67
C LYS A 77 -0.02 1.76 -10.31
N TYR A 78 0.53 0.57 -10.54
CA TYR A 78 1.82 0.37 -11.23
C TYR A 78 1.63 -0.09 -12.66
N ILE A 79 2.41 0.49 -13.58
CA ILE A 79 2.42 0.12 -15.00
C ILE A 79 3.85 -0.17 -15.48
N ASP A 80 3.96 -1.00 -16.51
CA ASP A 80 5.22 -1.21 -17.22
C ASP A 80 5.51 -0.10 -18.25
N ALA A 81 6.69 -0.18 -18.88
CA ALA A 81 7.10 0.76 -19.92
C ALA A 81 6.19 0.73 -21.18
N ALA A 82 5.45 -0.36 -21.39
CA ALA A 82 4.48 -0.49 -22.49
C ALA A 82 3.08 0.05 -22.12
N GLY A 83 2.86 0.43 -20.86
CA GLY A 83 1.59 0.93 -20.36
C GLY A 83 0.64 -0.14 -19.85
N ASN A 84 1.07 -1.39 -19.71
CA ASN A 84 0.24 -2.45 -19.12
C ASN A 84 0.18 -2.29 -17.60
N VAL A 85 -0.99 -2.50 -17.03
CA VAL A 85 -1.19 -2.53 -15.57
C VAL A 85 -0.55 -3.80 -15.00
N LEU A 86 0.31 -3.62 -13.99
CA LEU A 86 0.95 -4.73 -13.29
C LEU A 86 0.22 -5.09 -12.00
N GLY A 87 -0.36 -4.09 -11.33
CA GLY A 87 -1.12 -4.27 -10.11
C GLY A 87 -1.26 -2.98 -9.32
N PHE A 88 -1.71 -3.15 -8.08
CA PHE A 88 -2.05 -2.05 -7.19
C PHE A 88 -1.48 -2.29 -5.80
N THR A 89 -1.18 -1.21 -5.10
CA THR A 89 -0.86 -1.27 -3.66
C THR A 89 -1.61 -0.22 -2.90
N ARG A 90 -1.92 -0.52 -1.65
CA ARG A 90 -2.36 0.48 -0.69
C ARG A 90 -1.47 0.39 0.54
N HIS A 91 -0.86 1.50 0.90
CA HIS A 91 -0.28 1.65 2.22
C HIS A 91 -1.42 1.98 3.18
N VAL A 92 -1.56 1.24 4.25
CA VAL A 92 -2.53 1.50 5.31
C VAL A 92 -1.74 1.84 6.55
N LYS A 93 -2.09 2.96 7.18
CA LYS A 93 -1.55 3.41 8.45
C LYS A 93 -2.68 3.98 9.28
N THR A 94 -3.17 3.15 10.20
CA THR A 94 -4.20 3.59 11.14
C THR A 94 -3.59 4.61 12.09
N GLY A 95 -4.39 5.62 12.47
CA GLY A 95 -4.04 6.48 13.58
C GLY A 95 -3.98 5.66 14.86
N VAL A 96 -3.40 6.27 15.90
CA VAL A 96 -3.24 5.61 17.20
C VAL A 96 -4.64 5.34 17.78
N GLY A 97 -5.15 4.14 17.54
CA GLY A 97 -6.37 3.64 18.13
C GLY A 97 -6.05 3.20 19.55
N CYS A 98 -6.54 3.93 20.54
CA CYS A 98 -6.45 3.53 21.92
C CYS A 98 -7.70 2.73 22.29
N HIS A 99 -7.53 1.44 22.59
CA HIS A 99 -8.57 0.65 23.25
C HIS A 99 -8.00 0.07 24.54
N ASP A 100 -8.69 0.28 25.66
CA ASP A 100 -8.26 -0.13 27.00
C ASP A 100 -6.84 0.34 27.41
N GLY A 101 -6.44 1.53 26.97
CA GLY A 101 -5.12 2.10 27.28
C GLY A 101 -3.97 1.55 26.45
N LYS A 102 -4.24 0.63 25.51
CA LYS A 102 -3.27 0.16 24.51
C LYS A 102 -3.42 0.94 23.22
N CYS A 103 -2.37 1.67 22.88
CA CYS A 103 -2.35 2.61 21.78
C CYS A 103 -1.27 2.17 20.78
N ALA A 104 -1.67 1.52 19.69
CA ALA A 104 -0.74 1.18 18.61
C ALA A 104 -1.38 1.50 17.26
N ALA A 105 -0.65 2.26 16.45
CA ALA A 105 -0.95 2.36 15.03
C ALA A 105 -0.62 1.01 14.38
N VAL A 106 -1.51 0.54 13.51
CA VAL A 106 -1.25 -0.62 12.66
C VAL A 106 -0.90 -0.09 11.28
N GLN A 107 0.23 -0.52 10.75
CA GLN A 107 0.73 -0.10 9.45
C GLN A 107 1.01 -1.32 8.59
N PHE A 108 0.58 -1.33 7.33
CA PHE A 108 0.81 -2.44 6.42
C PHE A 108 0.58 -2.01 4.97
N TYR A 109 1.17 -2.77 4.05
CA TYR A 109 0.81 -2.74 2.64
C TYR A 109 -0.16 -3.84 2.33
N LEU A 110 -1.16 -3.53 1.51
CA LEU A 110 -1.93 -4.51 0.76
C LEU A 110 -1.46 -4.47 -0.70
N VAL A 111 -1.24 -5.65 -1.29
CA VAL A 111 -0.81 -5.80 -2.68
C VAL A 111 -1.87 -6.55 -3.46
N TYR A 112 -2.15 -6.08 -4.67
CA TYR A 112 -3.13 -6.66 -5.58
C TYR A 112 -2.54 -6.84 -6.98
N ASP A 113 -3.01 -7.85 -7.69
CA ASP A 113 -2.66 -8.07 -9.09
C ASP A 113 -3.39 -7.10 -10.03
N ALA A 114 -3.07 -7.18 -11.32
CA ALA A 114 -3.69 -6.35 -12.35
C ALA A 114 -5.20 -6.57 -12.53
N ALA A 115 -5.77 -7.67 -12.00
CA ALA A 115 -7.19 -7.97 -12.02
C ALA A 115 -7.89 -7.57 -10.70
N GLY A 116 -7.16 -7.01 -9.74
CA GLY A 116 -7.68 -6.61 -8.43
C GLY A 116 -7.81 -7.77 -7.44
N ASN A 117 -7.22 -8.94 -7.71
CA ASN A 117 -7.14 -10.01 -6.73
C ASN A 117 -6.03 -9.69 -5.71
N TRP A 118 -6.32 -9.90 -4.43
CA TRP A 118 -5.32 -9.75 -3.38
C TRP A 118 -4.18 -10.76 -3.55
N LEU A 119 -2.94 -10.28 -3.40
CA LEU A 119 -1.72 -11.06 -3.49
C LEU A 119 -1.05 -11.24 -2.14
N ASP A 120 -0.88 -10.15 -1.39
CA ASP A 120 -0.20 -10.21 -0.10
C ASP A 120 -0.52 -9.02 0.83
N ILE A 121 -0.19 -9.21 2.10
CA ILE A 121 -0.12 -8.20 3.15
C ILE A 121 1.28 -8.26 3.77
N PHE A 122 1.89 -7.13 4.11
CA PHE A 122 3.12 -7.10 4.90
C PHE A 122 3.33 -5.74 5.58
N HIS A 123 4.12 -5.69 6.66
CA HIS A 123 4.51 -4.42 7.26
C HIS A 123 5.68 -3.78 6.47
N PRO A 124 5.75 -2.45 6.31
CA PRO A 124 6.85 -1.77 5.61
C PRO A 124 8.27 -2.19 6.03
N GLU A 125 8.43 -2.60 7.29
CA GLU A 125 9.71 -3.05 7.85
C GLU A 125 9.96 -4.57 7.71
N GLY A 126 9.04 -5.32 7.11
CA GLY A 126 9.10 -6.78 6.95
C GLY A 126 7.75 -7.47 7.21
N GLU A 127 7.67 -8.79 6.99
CA GLU A 127 6.38 -9.49 7.07
C GLU A 127 5.76 -9.51 8.48
N THR A 128 6.55 -9.72 9.54
CA THR A 128 6.03 -9.86 10.91
C THR A 128 6.33 -8.64 11.81
N SER A 129 7.13 -7.70 11.33
CA SER A 129 7.51 -6.52 12.10
C SER A 129 6.26 -5.72 12.44
N ASP A 130 6.02 -5.47 13.73
CA ASP A 130 4.97 -4.60 14.28
C ASP A 130 3.50 -5.02 14.14
N PHE A 131 3.21 -6.27 13.77
CA PHE A 131 1.89 -6.83 14.10
C PHE A 131 1.89 -7.32 15.54
N TYR A 132 1.06 -6.72 16.39
CA TYR A 132 0.98 -7.05 17.81
C TYR A 132 -0.32 -7.79 18.16
N LYS A 133 -0.19 -8.75 19.08
CA LYS A 133 -1.30 -9.42 19.76
C LYS A 133 -1.18 -9.24 21.27
N GLY A 134 -2.31 -9.28 21.97
CA GLY A 134 -2.34 -9.29 23.44
C GLY A 134 -1.73 -10.58 24.00
N ILE A 135 -1.26 -10.52 25.24
CA ILE A 135 -0.86 -11.71 26.00
C ILE A 135 -2.07 -12.19 26.81
N PRO A 136 -2.51 -13.45 26.67
CA PRO A 136 -3.61 -13.98 27.47
C PRO A 136 -3.36 -13.84 28.97
N GLY A 137 -4.28 -13.18 29.68
CA GLY A 137 -4.18 -12.94 31.13
C GLY A 137 -3.26 -11.79 31.53
N ASP A 138 -2.66 -11.07 30.57
CA ASP A 138 -1.85 -9.88 30.80
C ASP A 138 -2.37 -8.72 29.94
N GLN A 139 -3.25 -7.94 30.56
CA GLN A 139 -3.96 -6.84 29.93
C GLN A 139 -3.09 -5.61 29.71
N ASP A 140 -1.84 -5.57 30.14
CA ASP A 140 -0.98 -4.40 29.96
C ASP A 140 0.08 -4.61 28.87
N ASN A 141 0.36 -5.86 28.52
CA ASN A 141 1.40 -6.20 27.57
C ASN A 141 0.88 -6.73 26.22
N SER A 142 1.76 -6.68 25.22
CA SER A 142 1.57 -7.25 23.90
C SER A 142 2.85 -7.95 23.46
N ILE A 143 2.71 -8.87 22.51
CA ILE A 143 3.81 -9.53 21.83
C ILE A 143 3.62 -9.43 20.33
N LEU A 144 4.71 -9.55 19.60
CA LEU A 144 4.66 -9.64 18.15
C LEU A 144 3.96 -10.93 17.70
N PHE A 145 3.38 -10.87 16.51
CA PHE A 145 2.89 -12.03 15.81
C PHE A 145 4.04 -13.03 15.59
N THR A 146 3.71 -14.30 15.79
CA THR A 146 4.54 -15.43 15.37
C THR A 146 4.28 -15.75 13.90
N SER A 147 5.09 -16.63 13.31
CA SER A 147 4.84 -17.14 11.95
C SER A 147 3.46 -17.80 11.82
N ASP A 148 3.02 -18.55 12.84
CA ASP A 148 1.70 -19.19 12.83
C ASP A 148 0.56 -18.17 12.89
N ASP A 149 0.72 -17.09 13.66
CA ASP A 149 -0.26 -15.99 13.69
C ASP A 149 -0.38 -15.30 12.33
N TRP A 150 0.77 -15.15 11.65
CA TRP A 150 0.85 -14.54 10.34
C TRP A 150 0.21 -15.40 9.26
N GLU A 151 0.50 -16.70 9.24
CA GLU A 151 -0.14 -17.66 8.35
C GLU A 151 -1.66 -17.72 8.58
N ASN A 152 -2.09 -17.68 9.85
CA ASN A 152 -3.50 -17.61 10.20
C ASN A 152 -4.14 -16.32 9.67
N LEU A 153 -3.50 -15.15 9.85
CA LEU A 153 -3.99 -13.89 9.29
C LEU A 153 -4.14 -13.98 7.76
N LYS A 154 -3.11 -14.46 7.05
CA LYS A 154 -3.17 -14.62 5.58
C LYS A 154 -4.29 -15.57 5.15
N SER A 155 -4.52 -16.64 5.90
CA SER A 155 -5.65 -17.55 5.66
C SER A 155 -6.99 -16.84 5.82
N LEU A 156 -7.17 -16.05 6.88
CA LEU A 156 -8.40 -15.29 7.12
C LEU A 156 -8.61 -14.20 6.08
N LEU A 157 -7.55 -13.57 5.56
CA LEU A 157 -7.65 -12.58 4.48
C LEU A 157 -7.99 -13.22 3.12
N SER A 158 -7.50 -14.44 2.88
CA SER A 158 -7.81 -15.19 1.65
C SER A 158 -9.28 -15.61 1.58
N ASP A 159 -9.90 -15.89 2.72
CA ASP A 159 -11.31 -16.25 2.86
C ASP A 159 -11.92 -15.54 4.08
N PRO A 160 -12.28 -14.24 3.95
CA PRO A 160 -12.77 -13.44 5.06
C PRO A 160 -14.01 -14.05 5.73
N PRO A 161 -13.98 -14.31 7.04
CA PRO A 161 -15.13 -14.87 7.75
C PRO A 161 -16.34 -13.95 7.63
N SER A 162 -17.47 -14.50 7.18
CA SER A 162 -18.70 -13.72 6.99
C SER A 162 -19.19 -13.04 8.26
N ILE A 163 -18.90 -13.61 9.44
CA ILE A 163 -19.25 -12.99 10.72
C ILE A 163 -18.52 -11.67 10.95
N LEU A 164 -17.30 -11.51 10.42
CA LEU A 164 -16.55 -10.27 10.51
C LEU A 164 -16.99 -9.26 9.45
N LEU A 165 -17.38 -9.74 8.26
CA LEU A 165 -17.90 -8.88 7.19
C LEU A 165 -19.23 -8.21 7.54
N ASN A 166 -20.00 -8.79 8.48
CA ASN A 166 -21.30 -8.26 8.92
C ASN A 166 -21.24 -7.61 10.30
N LEU A 167 -20.03 -7.38 10.83
CA LEU A 167 -19.86 -6.77 12.14
C LEU A 167 -20.13 -5.26 12.06
N GLU A 168 -21.04 -4.75 12.90
CA GLU A 168 -21.40 -3.32 12.93
C GLU A 168 -20.33 -2.48 13.64
N ASP A 169 -19.79 -2.98 14.76
CA ASP A 169 -18.71 -2.32 15.50
C ASP A 169 -17.64 -3.33 15.91
N ARG A 170 -16.37 -3.00 15.65
CA ARG A 170 -15.21 -3.78 16.09
C ARG A 170 -15.20 -4.06 17.60
N LEU A 171 -15.82 -3.17 18.40
CA LEU A 171 -15.93 -3.32 19.85
C LEU A 171 -16.77 -4.52 20.26
N ASP A 172 -17.65 -5.02 19.38
CA ASP A 172 -18.51 -6.16 19.66
C ASP A 172 -17.77 -7.50 19.66
N MET A 173 -16.49 -7.53 19.28
CA MET A 173 -15.67 -8.76 19.28
C MET A 173 -14.96 -9.05 20.60
N VAL A 174 -14.78 -8.04 21.45
CA VAL A 174 -13.90 -8.12 22.61
C VAL A 174 -14.64 -7.66 23.85
N ASP A 175 -14.51 -8.43 24.93
CA ASP A 175 -15.00 -8.05 26.24
C ASP A 175 -14.16 -6.89 26.79
N ALA A 176 -14.78 -5.71 26.92
CA ALA A 176 -14.11 -4.48 27.35
C ALA A 176 -13.54 -4.52 28.79
N THR A 177 -13.93 -5.50 29.62
CA THR A 177 -13.38 -5.62 30.99
C THR A 177 -12.13 -6.50 31.01
N THR A 178 -12.11 -7.53 30.17
CA THR A 178 -11.09 -8.57 30.20
C THR A 178 -10.09 -8.47 29.04
N GLY A 179 -10.44 -7.75 27.97
CA GLY A 179 -9.74 -7.73 26.68
C GLY A 179 -9.84 -9.06 25.93
N ALA A 180 -10.70 -9.99 26.37
CA ALA A 180 -10.84 -11.31 25.78
C ALA A 180 -11.77 -11.26 24.56
N THR A 181 -11.41 -11.94 23.48
CA THR A 181 -12.29 -12.16 22.34
C THR A 181 -13.50 -12.99 22.77
N PHE A 182 -14.72 -12.56 22.43
CA PHE A 182 -15.92 -13.35 22.70
C PHE A 182 -15.90 -14.68 21.92
N GLU A 183 -16.45 -15.73 22.52
CA GLU A 183 -16.42 -17.11 22.00
C GLU A 183 -16.88 -17.20 20.53
N THR A 184 -17.88 -16.41 20.15
CA THR A 184 -18.42 -16.33 18.79
C THR A 184 -17.37 -15.99 17.73
N TYR A 185 -16.33 -15.21 18.08
CA TYR A 185 -15.32 -14.73 17.13
C TYR A 185 -13.97 -15.44 17.25
N VAL A 186 -13.75 -16.28 18.26
CA VAL A 186 -12.44 -16.92 18.53
C VAL A 186 -11.91 -17.69 17.32
N GLY A 187 -12.78 -18.33 16.53
CA GLY A 187 -12.40 -19.06 15.32
C GLY A 187 -12.29 -18.20 14.05
N SER A 188 -12.58 -16.90 14.12
CA SER A 188 -12.60 -15.98 12.99
C SER A 188 -11.51 -14.90 13.08
N VAL A 189 -10.72 -14.91 14.15
CA VAL A 189 -9.64 -13.94 14.36
C VAL A 189 -8.33 -14.63 14.69
N VAL A 190 -7.21 -13.93 14.51
CA VAL A 190 -5.95 -14.36 15.12
C VAL A 190 -6.10 -14.29 16.64
N PRO A 191 -5.75 -15.36 17.39
CA PRO A 191 -5.88 -15.38 18.84
C PRO A 191 -5.24 -14.16 19.51
N SER A 192 -6.02 -13.49 20.38
CA SER A 192 -5.60 -12.27 21.08
C SER A 192 -5.29 -11.07 20.18
N ALA A 193 -5.73 -11.07 18.92
CA ALA A 193 -5.54 -9.98 17.96
C ALA A 193 -6.83 -9.68 17.15
N ALA A 194 -7.99 -9.72 17.80
CA ALA A 194 -9.28 -9.49 17.16
C ALA A 194 -9.35 -8.15 16.41
N TYR A 195 -8.93 -7.05 17.05
CA TYR A 195 -8.91 -5.73 16.41
C TYR A 195 -7.99 -5.67 15.20
N THR A 196 -6.74 -6.11 15.34
CA THR A 196 -5.78 -6.15 14.23
C THR A 196 -6.29 -6.98 13.07
N THR A 197 -6.88 -8.15 13.35
CA THR A 197 -7.45 -9.04 12.33
C THR A 197 -8.59 -8.37 11.59
N TYR A 198 -9.54 -7.80 12.32
CA TYR A 198 -10.68 -7.09 11.73
C TYR A 198 -10.23 -5.92 10.88
N THR A 199 -9.34 -5.06 11.39
CA THR A 199 -8.80 -3.92 10.63
C THR A 199 -8.16 -4.35 9.32
N CYS A 200 -7.38 -5.44 9.31
CA CYS A 200 -6.80 -5.94 8.06
C CYS A 200 -7.88 -6.39 7.05
N ILE A 201 -8.91 -7.10 7.52
CA ILE A 201 -10.04 -7.55 6.69
C ILE A 201 -10.83 -6.35 6.14
N GLU A 202 -11.10 -5.37 6.98
CA GLU A 202 -11.87 -4.17 6.62
C GLU A 202 -11.18 -3.41 5.48
N TYR A 203 -9.88 -3.12 5.64
CA TYR A 203 -9.09 -2.46 4.60
C TYR A 203 -8.90 -3.33 3.36
N LEU A 204 -8.79 -4.66 3.50
CA LEU A 204 -8.71 -5.58 2.36
C LEU A 204 -9.95 -5.46 1.48
N VAL A 205 -11.14 -5.55 2.09
CA VAL A 205 -12.43 -5.48 1.38
C VAL A 205 -12.60 -4.10 0.76
N ASN A 206 -12.42 -3.03 1.55
CA ASN A 206 -12.57 -1.66 1.08
C ASN A 206 -11.63 -1.36 -0.10
N THR A 207 -10.36 -1.79 -0.02
CA THR A 207 -9.41 -1.56 -1.11
C THR A 207 -9.76 -2.35 -2.36
N GLY A 208 -10.23 -3.60 -2.21
CA GLY A 208 -10.70 -4.41 -3.33
C GLY A 208 -11.90 -3.77 -4.06
N GLU A 209 -12.87 -3.24 -3.31
CA GLU A 209 -14.01 -2.51 -3.89
C GLU A 209 -13.57 -1.26 -4.64
N LEU A 210 -12.68 -0.46 -4.05
CA LEU A 210 -12.14 0.75 -4.66
C LEU A 210 -11.38 0.44 -5.96
N ILE A 211 -10.57 -0.63 -5.97
CA ILE A 211 -9.90 -1.09 -7.20
C ILE A 211 -10.93 -1.56 -8.23
N GLY A 212 -11.97 -2.27 -7.79
CA GLY A 212 -13.08 -2.72 -8.64
C GLY A 212 -13.74 -1.57 -9.42
N LEU A 213 -13.93 -0.42 -8.78
CA LEU A 213 -14.49 0.78 -9.43
C LEU A 213 -13.59 1.30 -10.54
N LEU A 214 -12.26 1.19 -10.40
CA LEU A 214 -11.30 1.65 -11.42
C LEU A 214 -11.44 0.90 -12.76
N PHE A 215 -11.87 -0.37 -12.73
CA PHE A 215 -12.10 -1.14 -13.96
C PHE A 215 -13.38 -0.72 -14.69
N THR A 216 -14.27 0.04 -14.04
CA THR A 216 -15.55 0.45 -14.63
C THR A 216 -15.51 1.83 -15.27
N GLU A 217 -14.44 2.61 -15.03
CA GLU A 217 -14.26 3.97 -15.54
C GLU A 217 -13.39 4.07 -16.81
N GLU A 218 -12.74 2.97 -17.24
CA GLU A 218 -11.97 2.86 -18.50
C GLU A 218 -12.84 2.41 -19.69
#